data_AF-A0A7V7CX74-F1
#
_entry.id   AF-A0A7V7CX74-F1
#
_cell.length_a   1.000
_cell.length_b   1.000
_cell.length_c   1.000
_cell.angle_alpha   90.00
_cell.angle_beta   90.00
_cell.angle_gamma   90.00
#
_symmetry.space_group_name_H-M   'P 1'
#
loop_
_entity.id
_entity.type
_entity.pdbx_description
1 polymer ?
#
loop_
_entity_poly.entity_id
_entity_poly.type
_entity_poly.pdbx_seq_one_letter_code
_entity_poly.pdbx_strand_id
1 'polypeptide(L)'
;MLEAELRGLLARALGHRDAGRLREAERDLALVAAEGYRRAEVLQMLAAMAASDGRLGVALARCQDILAEVPDDVVALTGKASILERMAGLDDATEQLEQAVCRWPEDPVIRHMARHAAARLVPAWHIPMMNDVRRNQAFAQAIDKAVQKRLVTAADGAVRVLDIGSGSGLLAMMAAQSGAHQVVSVEKVPAIAAMARRIVAL
;
A
#
# COMPACT_ATOMS: atom_id res chain seq x y z
N MET A 1 -39.05 0.56 -10.70
CA MET A 1 -40.03 0.87 -9.63
C MET A 1 -40.23 2.38 -9.49
N LEU A 2 -41.29 2.86 -8.82
CA LEU A 2 -41.42 4.29 -8.50
C LEU A 2 -40.45 4.67 -7.38
N GLU A 3 -39.90 5.90 -7.39
CA GLU A 3 -38.91 6.37 -6.39
C GLU A 3 -39.41 6.22 -4.94
N ALA A 4 -40.70 6.49 -4.70
CA ALA A 4 -41.32 6.34 -3.38
C ALA A 4 -41.28 4.88 -2.88
N GLU A 5 -41.42 3.91 -3.78
CA GLU A 5 -41.34 2.48 -3.44
C GLU A 5 -39.89 2.09 -3.10
N LEU A 6 -38.91 2.60 -3.84
CA LEU A 6 -37.48 2.36 -3.58
C LEU A 6 -37.02 2.99 -2.27
N ARG A 7 -37.55 4.17 -1.93
CA ARG A 7 -37.34 4.79 -0.61
C ARG A 7 -37.92 3.93 0.52
N GLY A 8 -39.13 3.41 0.33
CA GLY A 8 -39.76 2.49 1.29
C GLY A 8 -38.98 1.18 1.46
N LEU A 9 -38.46 0.65 0.35
CA LEU A 9 -37.62 -0.54 0.32
C LEU A 9 -36.31 -0.33 1.09
N LEU A 10 -35.62 0.80 0.86
CA LEU A 10 -34.42 1.16 1.60
C LEU A 10 -34.68 1.30 3.10
N ALA A 11 -35.78 1.97 3.49
CA ALA A 11 -36.15 2.12 4.90
C ALA A 11 -36.41 0.76 5.57
N ARG A 12 -37.08 -0.16 4.87
CA ARG A 12 -37.30 -1.53 5.35
C ARG A 12 -35.99 -2.28 5.52
N ALA A 13 -35.07 -2.16 4.55
CA ALA A 13 -33.76 -2.80 4.61
C ALA A 13 -32.94 -2.32 5.82
N LEU A 14 -32.98 -1.02 6.11
CA LEU A 14 -32.37 -0.43 7.30
C LEU A 14 -33.00 -0.98 8.58
N GLY A 15 -34.33 -1.08 8.64
CA GLY A 15 -35.02 -1.71 9.77
C GLY A 15 -34.69 -3.20 9.96
N HIS A 16 -34.44 -3.94 8.88
CA HIS A 16 -33.92 -5.31 8.95
C HIS A 16 -32.51 -5.35 9.55
N ARG A 17 -31.63 -4.44 9.12
CA ARG A 17 -30.25 -4.35 9.62
C ARG A 17 -30.22 -4.05 11.11
N ASP A 18 -30.99 -3.06 11.57
CA ASP A 18 -31.01 -2.64 12.97
C ASP A 18 -31.59 -3.73 13.89
N ALA A 19 -32.43 -4.60 13.35
CA ALA A 19 -32.96 -5.77 14.05
C ALA A 19 -32.10 -7.03 13.88
N GLY A 20 -30.90 -6.94 13.29
CA GLY A 20 -29.97 -8.06 13.10
C GLY A 20 -30.38 -9.06 12.00
N ARG A 21 -31.43 -8.76 11.22
CA ARG A 21 -31.90 -9.58 10.09
C ARG A 21 -31.06 -9.28 8.84
N LEU A 22 -29.77 -9.62 8.91
CA LEU A 22 -28.76 -9.21 7.92
C LEU A 22 -29.02 -9.76 6.51
N ARG A 23 -29.58 -10.97 6.38
CA ARG A 23 -29.87 -11.58 5.06
C ARG A 23 -31.02 -10.88 4.35
N GLU A 24 -32.05 -10.48 5.09
CA GLU A 24 -33.17 -9.71 4.57
C GLU A 24 -32.73 -8.29 4.20
N ALA A 25 -31.92 -7.66 5.06
CA ALA A 25 -31.34 -6.35 4.77
C ALA A 25 -30.51 -6.37 3.48
N GLU A 26 -29.61 -7.34 3.33
CA GLU A 26 -28.77 -7.47 2.12
C GLU A 26 -29.60 -7.67 0.85
N ARG A 27 -30.65 -8.50 0.90
CA ARG A 27 -31.57 -8.70 -0.23
C ARG A 27 -32.26 -7.41 -0.64
N ASP A 28 -32.85 -6.70 0.31
CA ASP A 28 -33.58 -5.46 0.02
C ASP A 28 -32.64 -4.37 -0.50
N LEU A 29 -31.44 -4.23 0.08
CA LEU A 29 -30.42 -3.29 -0.41
C LEU A 29 -29.95 -3.65 -1.83
N ALA A 30 -29.76 -4.94 -2.14
CA ALA A 30 -29.35 -5.36 -3.48
C ALA A 30 -30.39 -4.97 -4.55
N LEU A 31 -31.69 -5.07 -4.23
CA LEU A 31 -32.77 -4.63 -5.11
C LEU A 31 -32.76 -3.11 -5.30
N VAL A 32 -32.58 -2.34 -4.23
CA VAL A 32 -32.47 -0.87 -4.30
C VAL A 32 -31.29 -0.45 -5.19
N ALA A 33 -30.13 -1.10 -5.02
CA ALA A 33 -28.94 -0.82 -5.81
C ALA A 33 -29.09 -1.21 -7.30
N ALA A 34 -29.84 -2.28 -7.59
CA ALA A 34 -30.11 -2.72 -8.97
C ALA A 34 -30.99 -1.75 -9.74
N GLU A 35 -31.90 -1.05 -9.05
CA GLU A 35 -32.78 -0.02 -9.61
C GLU A 35 -32.10 1.37 -9.66
N GLY A 36 -30.83 1.49 -9.25
CA GLY A 36 -30.04 2.72 -9.35
C GLY A 36 -30.34 3.78 -8.28
N TYR A 37 -31.29 3.55 -7.38
CA TYR A 37 -31.68 4.54 -6.38
C TYR A 37 -30.65 4.65 -5.25
N ARG A 38 -30.05 5.84 -5.08
CA ARG A 38 -28.96 6.10 -4.10
C ARG A 38 -27.85 5.03 -4.18
N ARG A 39 -27.57 4.57 -5.41
CA ARG A 39 -26.78 3.36 -5.67
C ARG A 39 -25.43 3.34 -4.97
N ALA A 40 -24.66 4.43 -5.03
CA ALA A 40 -23.36 4.51 -4.38
C ALA A 40 -23.43 4.26 -2.87
N GLU A 41 -24.34 4.92 -2.16
CA GLU A 41 -24.54 4.74 -0.71
C GLU A 41 -25.00 3.32 -0.36
N VAL A 42 -25.91 2.77 -1.15
CA VAL A 42 -26.42 1.41 -0.94
C VAL A 42 -25.33 0.37 -1.20
N LEU A 43 -24.48 0.58 -2.22
CA LEU A 43 -23.30 -0.24 -2.46
C LEU A 43 -22.28 -0.14 -1.34
N GLN A 44 -22.08 1.05 -0.73
CA GLN A 44 -21.18 1.21 0.42
C GLN A 44 -21.68 0.36 1.60
N MET A 45 -22.99 0.36 1.86
CA MET A 45 -23.59 -0.49 2.89
C MET A 45 -23.40 -1.98 2.60
N LEU A 46 -23.66 -2.41 1.36
CA LEU A 46 -23.47 -3.80 0.92
C LEU A 46 -22.00 -4.23 1.02
N ALA A 47 -21.06 -3.35 0.66
CA ALA A 47 -19.63 -3.59 0.80
C ALA A 47 -19.24 -3.81 2.28
N ALA A 48 -19.72 -2.96 3.19
CA ALA A 48 -19.45 -3.07 4.62
C ALA A 48 -20.02 -4.36 5.23
N MET A 49 -21.24 -4.76 4.82
CA MET A 49 -21.87 -6.01 5.25
C MET A 49 -21.07 -7.23 4.76
N ALA A 50 -20.75 -7.28 3.47
CA ALA A 50 -19.94 -8.36 2.91
C ALA A 50 -18.55 -8.46 3.55
N ALA A 51 -17.91 -7.31 3.84
CA ALA A 51 -16.63 -7.26 4.52
C ALA A 51 -16.74 -7.79 5.96
N SER A 52 -17.81 -7.47 6.68
CA SER A 52 -18.05 -7.97 8.05
C SER A 52 -18.23 -9.50 8.08
N ASP A 53 -18.88 -10.05 7.05
CA ASP A 53 -19.05 -11.51 6.88
C ASP A 53 -17.79 -12.23 6.35
N GLY A 54 -16.68 -11.51 6.13
CA GLY A 54 -15.45 -12.08 5.57
C GLY A 54 -15.52 -12.38 4.06
N ARG A 55 -16.60 -11.97 3.38
CA ARG A 55 -16.78 -12.09 1.92
C ARG A 55 -16.04 -10.96 1.21
N LEU A 56 -14.73 -10.90 1.42
CA LEU A 56 -13.89 -9.77 1.02
C LEU A 56 -13.89 -9.51 -0.49
N GLY A 57 -13.92 -10.56 -1.33
CA GLY A 57 -14.00 -10.40 -2.78
C GLY A 57 -15.30 -9.73 -3.25
N VAL A 58 -16.43 -10.02 -2.58
CA VAL A 58 -17.71 -9.35 -2.85
C VAL A 58 -17.64 -7.89 -2.42
N ALA A 59 -17.09 -7.62 -1.23
CA ALA A 59 -16.92 -6.26 -0.74
C ALA A 59 -16.05 -5.42 -1.68
N LEU A 60 -14.94 -5.98 -2.17
CA LEU A 60 -14.04 -5.33 -3.11
C LEU A 60 -14.75 -4.98 -4.42
N ALA A 61 -15.50 -5.91 -4.98
CA ALA A 61 -16.28 -5.69 -6.20
C ALA A 61 -17.29 -4.54 -6.03
N ARG A 62 -17.95 -4.44 -4.87
CA ARG A 62 -18.90 -3.34 -4.59
C ARG A 62 -18.21 -1.98 -4.48
N CYS A 63 -17.01 -1.92 -3.87
CA CYS A 63 -16.21 -0.70 -3.90
C CYS A 63 -15.78 -0.32 -5.32
N GLN A 64 -15.40 -1.30 -6.16
CA GLN A 64 -15.05 -1.06 -7.56
C GLN A 64 -16.24 -0.57 -8.38
N ASP A 65 -17.45 -1.11 -8.17
CA ASP A 65 -18.68 -0.64 -8.80
C ASP A 65 -18.91 0.86 -8.51
N ILE A 66 -18.71 1.30 -7.25
CA ILE A 66 -18.85 2.72 -6.87
C ILE A 66 -17.80 3.57 -7.59
N LEU A 67 -16.54 3.14 -7.60
CA LEU A 67 -15.44 3.89 -8.20
C LEU A 67 -15.50 3.95 -9.73
N ALA A 68 -16.22 3.03 -10.37
CA ALA A 68 -16.52 3.11 -11.81
C ALA A 68 -17.49 4.26 -12.13
N GLU A 69 -18.40 4.58 -11.20
CA GLU A 69 -19.38 5.66 -11.34
C GLU A 69 -18.86 7.00 -10.81
N VAL A 70 -18.18 6.97 -9.65
CA VAL A 70 -17.62 8.13 -8.95
C VAL A 70 -16.17 7.82 -8.58
N PRO A 71 -15.20 8.13 -9.46
CA PRO A 71 -13.80 7.76 -9.27
C PRO A 71 -13.16 8.29 -7.98
N ASP A 72 -13.64 9.44 -7.49
CA ASP A 72 -13.07 10.14 -6.34
C ASP A 72 -13.93 9.96 -5.05
N ASP A 73 -14.77 8.92 -4.99
CA ASP A 73 -15.56 8.62 -3.79
C ASP A 73 -14.65 8.14 -2.64
N VAL A 74 -14.42 9.03 -1.68
CA VAL A 74 -13.52 8.83 -0.54
C VAL A 74 -13.88 7.60 0.29
N VAL A 75 -15.16 7.30 0.46
CA VAL A 75 -15.62 6.17 1.28
C VAL A 75 -15.34 4.86 0.57
N ALA A 76 -15.59 4.77 -0.74
CA ALA A 76 -15.28 3.60 -1.55
C ALA A 76 -13.77 3.37 -1.69
N LEU A 77 -12.96 4.44 -1.84
CA LEU A 77 -11.50 4.34 -1.81
C LEU A 77 -11.00 3.78 -0.49
N THR A 78 -11.45 4.35 0.63
CA THR A 78 -11.07 3.91 1.99
C THR A 78 -11.50 2.46 2.25
N GLY A 79 -12.74 2.13 1.90
CA GLY A 79 -13.30 0.77 2.03
C GLY A 79 -12.50 -0.24 1.21
N LYS A 80 -12.20 0.07 -0.06
CA LYS A 80 -11.41 -0.78 -0.96
C LYS A 80 -10.06 -1.14 -0.35
N ALA A 81 -9.31 -0.17 0.16
CA ALA A 81 -7.99 -0.47 0.72
C ALA A 81 -8.05 -1.29 2.00
N SER A 82 -8.99 -0.98 2.91
CA SER A 82 -9.19 -1.80 4.12
C SER A 82 -9.54 -3.24 3.76
N ILE A 83 -10.32 -3.45 2.70
CA ILE A 83 -10.63 -4.78 2.18
C ILE A 83 -9.38 -5.45 1.58
N LEU A 84 -8.59 -4.73 0.78
CA LEU A 84 -7.36 -5.25 0.18
C LEU A 84 -6.33 -5.66 1.23
N GLU A 85 -6.14 -4.86 2.28
CA GLU A 85 -5.27 -5.19 3.42
C GLU A 85 -5.69 -6.51 4.10
N ARG A 86 -7.00 -6.78 4.17
CA ARG A 86 -7.54 -8.01 4.76
C ARG A 86 -7.47 -9.20 3.80
N MET A 87 -7.54 -8.98 2.49
CA MET A 87 -7.54 -10.06 1.48
C MET A 87 -6.16 -10.63 1.20
N ALA A 88 -5.19 -9.74 1.03
CA ALA A 88 -4.03 -10.04 0.20
C ALA A 88 -2.70 -9.97 1.01
N GLY A 89 -2.81 -9.74 2.32
CA GLY A 89 -1.65 -9.33 3.11
C GLY A 89 -1.19 -7.93 2.72
N LEU A 90 -0.21 -7.40 3.46
CA LEU A 90 0.24 -6.03 3.28
C LEU A 90 0.95 -5.81 1.93
N ASP A 91 1.56 -6.84 1.36
CA ASP A 91 2.35 -6.75 0.12
C ASP A 91 1.46 -6.46 -1.10
N ASP A 92 0.47 -7.31 -1.37
CA ASP A 92 -0.48 -7.15 -2.49
C ASP A 92 -1.36 -5.89 -2.36
N ALA A 93 -1.73 -5.53 -1.13
CA ALA A 93 -2.47 -4.30 -0.85
C ALA A 93 -1.64 -3.06 -1.21
N THR A 94 -0.34 -3.09 -0.92
CA THR A 94 0.59 -2.01 -1.28
C THR A 94 0.73 -1.89 -2.78
N GLU A 95 0.86 -3.00 -3.52
CA GLU A 95 0.94 -2.96 -5.00
C GLU A 95 -0.31 -2.33 -5.63
N GLN A 96 -1.51 -2.72 -5.19
CA GLN A 96 -2.74 -2.12 -5.72
C GLN A 96 -2.89 -0.63 -5.35
N LEU A 97 -2.43 -0.23 -4.16
CA LEU A 97 -2.40 1.17 -3.76
C LEU A 97 -1.37 1.97 -4.57
N GLU A 98 -0.22 1.40 -4.91
CA GLU A 98 0.75 2.02 -5.82
C GLU A 98 0.17 2.23 -7.22
N GLN A 99 -0.56 1.25 -7.76
CA GLN A 99 -1.28 1.40 -9.03
C GLN A 99 -2.35 2.50 -8.95
N ALA A 100 -3.06 2.60 -7.82
CA ALA A 100 -4.03 3.67 -7.59
C ALA A 100 -3.36 5.06 -7.54
N VAL A 101 -2.19 5.18 -6.89
CA VAL A 101 -1.41 6.44 -6.89
C VAL A 101 -0.99 6.83 -8.31
N CYS A 102 -0.59 5.87 -9.15
CA CYS A 102 -0.27 6.16 -10.56
C CYS A 102 -1.49 6.68 -11.33
N ARG A 103 -2.69 6.19 -11.02
CA ARG A 103 -3.94 6.60 -11.71
C ARG A 103 -4.47 7.94 -11.22
N TRP A 104 -4.28 8.25 -9.93
CA TRP A 104 -4.76 9.45 -9.24
C TRP A 104 -3.65 10.08 -8.38
N PRO A 105 -2.61 10.66 -8.99
CA PRO A 105 -1.42 11.12 -8.28
C PRO A 105 -1.66 12.31 -7.34
N GLU A 106 -2.71 13.09 -7.57
CA GLU A 106 -3.05 14.26 -6.74
C GLU A 106 -4.04 13.99 -5.62
N ASP A 107 -4.64 12.80 -5.59
CA ASP A 107 -5.59 12.45 -4.53
C ASP A 107 -4.86 12.29 -3.17
N PRO A 108 -5.16 13.14 -2.18
CA PRO A 108 -4.48 13.10 -0.88
C PRO A 108 -4.82 11.84 -0.07
N VAL A 109 -6.01 11.26 -0.26
CA VAL A 109 -6.49 10.06 0.44
C VAL A 109 -5.74 8.84 -0.09
N ILE A 110 -5.70 8.64 -1.41
CA ILE A 110 -4.99 7.53 -2.05
C ILE A 110 -3.50 7.57 -1.70
N ARG A 111 -2.88 8.76 -1.75
CA ARG A 111 -1.48 8.93 -1.33
C ARG A 111 -1.27 8.63 0.15
N HIS A 112 -2.16 9.10 1.03
CA HIS A 112 -2.07 8.81 2.46
C HIS A 112 -2.14 7.31 2.72
N MET A 113 -3.05 6.62 2.05
CA MET A 113 -3.28 5.19 2.23
C MET A 113 -2.13 4.35 1.69
N ALA A 114 -1.61 4.66 0.50
CA ALA A 114 -0.42 3.99 -0.04
C ALA A 114 0.78 4.14 0.90
N ARG A 115 1.01 5.34 1.45
CA ARG A 115 2.07 5.57 2.45
C ARG A 115 1.83 4.79 3.73
N HIS A 116 0.58 4.73 4.21
CA HIS A 116 0.21 3.98 5.41
C HIS A 116 0.49 2.48 5.25
N ALA A 117 0.05 1.89 4.14
CA ALA A 117 0.29 0.48 3.83
C ALA A 117 1.80 0.18 3.70
N ALA A 118 2.53 0.99 2.92
CA ALA A 118 3.97 0.83 2.74
C ALA A 118 4.76 0.96 4.05
N ALA A 119 4.36 1.87 4.95
CA ALA A 119 5.00 2.06 6.25
C ALA A 119 4.90 0.82 7.16
N ARG A 120 3.91 -0.05 6.94
CA ARG A 120 3.74 -1.30 7.70
C ARG A 120 4.58 -2.45 7.16
N LEU A 121 5.02 -2.38 5.90
CA LEU A 121 5.96 -3.34 5.30
C LEU A 121 7.39 -3.14 5.80
N VAL A 122 7.68 -1.94 6.29
CA VAL A 122 9.01 -1.54 6.74
C VAL A 122 9.06 -1.64 8.26
N PRO A 123 10.07 -2.29 8.86
CA PRO A 123 10.22 -2.32 10.31
C PRO A 123 10.28 -0.90 10.90
N ALA A 124 9.62 -0.68 12.04
CA ALA A 124 9.49 0.64 12.66
C ALA A 124 10.83 1.34 12.95
N TRP A 125 11.91 0.58 13.10
CA TRP A 125 13.26 1.10 13.33
C TRP A 125 13.97 1.58 12.05
N HIS A 126 13.53 1.18 10.85
CA HIS A 126 14.26 1.42 9.61
C HIS A 126 14.33 2.92 9.26
N ILE A 127 13.21 3.65 9.37
CA ILE A 127 13.19 5.10 9.07
C ILE A 127 14.01 5.89 10.10
N PRO A 128 13.84 5.71 11.42
CA PRO A 128 14.71 6.34 12.42
C PRO A 128 16.19 6.01 12.21
N MET A 129 16.52 4.75 11.91
CA MET A 129 17.90 4.32 11.62
C MET A 129 18.47 5.04 10.39
N MET A 130 17.68 5.18 9.32
CA MET A 130 18.08 5.89 8.10
C MET A 130 18.31 7.38 8.34
N ASN A 131 17.56 7.99 9.27
CA ASN A 131 17.68 9.40 9.62
C ASN A 131 18.72 9.68 10.72
N ASP A 132 19.41 8.66 11.25
CA ASP A 132 20.49 8.84 12.22
C ASP A 132 21.75 9.38 11.52
N VAL A 133 21.85 10.70 11.49
CA VAL A 133 22.94 11.43 10.83
C VAL A 133 24.30 11.04 11.41
N ARG A 134 24.41 10.88 12.73
CA ARG A 134 25.69 10.58 13.38
C ARG A 134 26.16 9.17 13.01
N ARG A 135 25.26 8.19 13.08
CA ARG A 135 25.51 6.82 12.62
C ARG A 135 25.95 6.79 11.16
N ASN A 136 25.20 7.48 10.30
CA ASN A 136 25.47 7.49 8.85
C ASN A 136 26.83 8.11 8.52
N GLN A 137 27.22 9.20 9.20
CA GLN A 137 28.55 9.80 9.05
C GLN A 137 29.66 8.85 9.49
N ALA A 138 29.49 8.16 10.62
CA ALA A 138 30.47 7.19 11.10
C ALA A 138 30.63 6.02 10.11
N PHE A 139 29.54 5.51 9.54
CA PHE A 139 29.60 4.49 8.49
C PHE A 139 30.28 5.00 7.22
N ALA A 140 29.93 6.20 6.74
CA ALA A 140 30.56 6.77 5.55
C ALA A 140 32.08 6.87 5.69
N GLN A 141 32.57 7.38 6.83
CA GLN A 141 34.01 7.48 7.10
C GLN A 141 34.69 6.11 7.19
N ALA A 142 34.05 5.13 7.84
CA ALA A 142 34.60 3.79 7.97
C ALA A 142 34.65 3.04 6.64
N ILE A 143 33.58 3.14 5.84
CA ILE A 143 33.48 2.56 4.50
C ILE A 143 34.53 3.18 3.58
N ASP A 144 34.65 4.51 3.56
CA ASP A 144 35.63 5.20 2.74
C ASP A 144 37.06 4.73 3.05
N LYS A 145 37.44 4.78 4.33
CA LYS A 145 38.75 4.31 4.77
C LYS A 145 39.02 2.86 4.38
N ALA A 146 38.02 1.98 4.47
CA ALA A 146 38.15 0.57 4.11
C ALA A 146 38.31 0.37 2.60
N VAL A 147 37.51 1.08 1.78
CA VAL A 147 37.58 1.03 0.32
C VAL A 147 38.90 1.59 -0.17
N GLN A 148 39.31 2.78 0.29
CA GLN A 148 40.61 3.40 -0.09
C GLN A 148 41.79 2.49 0.26
N LYS A 149 41.80 1.91 1.46
CA LYS A 149 42.84 0.95 1.86
C LYS A 149 42.88 -0.27 0.92
N ARG A 150 41.71 -0.74 0.46
CA ARG A 150 41.64 -1.85 -0.48
C ARG A 150 42.02 -1.50 -1.90
N LEU A 151 41.69 -0.31 -2.39
CA LEU A 151 42.11 0.18 -3.69
C LEU A 151 43.65 0.20 -3.82
N VAL A 152 44.35 0.67 -2.78
CA VAL A 152 45.83 0.70 -2.76
C VAL A 152 46.46 -0.69 -2.75
N THR A 153 45.75 -1.71 -2.26
CA THR A 153 46.30 -3.08 -2.07
C THR A 153 45.74 -4.11 -3.07
N ALA A 154 44.77 -3.73 -3.91
CA ALA A 154 44.15 -4.63 -4.87
C ALA A 154 45.07 -4.84 -6.08
N ALA A 155 45.37 -6.10 -6.39
CA ALA A 155 46.23 -6.45 -7.52
C ALA A 155 45.63 -6.09 -8.88
N ASP A 156 44.29 -6.15 -9.01
CA ASP A 156 43.52 -5.75 -10.19
C ASP A 156 43.04 -4.28 -10.11
N GLY A 157 43.45 -3.54 -9.06
CA GLY A 157 42.96 -2.20 -8.78
C GLY A 157 41.49 -2.14 -8.39
N ALA A 158 40.78 -3.28 -8.27
CA ALA A 158 39.34 -3.33 -8.12
C ALA A 158 38.87 -3.74 -6.71
N VAL A 159 37.88 -3.01 -6.20
CA VAL A 159 37.23 -3.33 -4.91
C VAL A 159 35.79 -3.73 -5.15
N ARG A 160 35.43 -4.93 -4.70
CA ARG A 160 34.06 -5.46 -4.73
C ARG A 160 33.49 -5.48 -3.31
N VAL A 161 32.28 -4.96 -3.14
CA VAL A 161 31.61 -4.83 -1.83
C VAL A 161 30.33 -5.66 -1.83
N LEU A 162 30.08 -6.38 -0.73
CA LEU A 162 28.82 -7.05 -0.44
C LEU A 162 28.15 -6.37 0.75
N ASP A 163 26.97 -5.79 0.54
CA ASP A 163 26.15 -5.13 1.55
C ASP A 163 24.98 -6.04 1.97
N ILE A 164 25.06 -6.63 3.16
CA ILE A 164 24.06 -7.57 3.69
C ILE A 164 23.12 -6.83 4.65
N GLY A 165 21.82 -6.87 4.35
CA GLY A 165 20.85 -6.03 5.03
C GLY A 165 20.94 -4.58 4.54
N SER A 166 21.01 -4.41 3.22
CA SER A 166 21.27 -3.11 2.60
C SER A 166 20.19 -2.06 2.90
N GLY A 167 19.01 -2.50 3.35
CA GLY A 167 17.85 -1.63 3.50
C GLY A 167 17.58 -0.92 2.18
N SER A 168 17.30 0.38 2.26
CA SER A 168 17.10 1.24 1.09
C SER A 168 18.38 1.60 0.30
N GLY A 169 19.53 0.99 0.61
CA GLY A 169 20.75 1.09 -0.20
C GLY A 169 21.75 2.18 0.20
N LEU A 170 21.56 2.84 1.34
CA LEU A 170 22.42 3.96 1.77
C LEU A 170 23.91 3.59 1.86
N LEU A 171 24.22 2.48 2.54
CA LEU A 171 25.61 2.06 2.75
C LEU A 171 26.25 1.55 1.46
N ALA A 172 25.48 0.84 0.62
CA ALA A 172 25.89 0.47 -0.73
C ALA A 172 26.27 1.69 -1.58
N MET A 173 25.47 2.76 -1.54
CA MET A 173 25.78 4.01 -2.24
C MET A 173 27.05 4.67 -1.68
N MET A 174 27.24 4.68 -0.36
CA MET A 174 28.48 5.19 0.25
C MET A 174 29.71 4.40 -0.24
N ALA A 175 29.62 3.08 -0.34
CA ALA A 175 30.70 2.25 -0.86
C ALA A 175 31.01 2.55 -2.33
N ALA A 176 29.98 2.72 -3.16
CA ALA A 176 30.12 3.11 -4.55
C ALA A 176 30.78 4.50 -4.68
N GLN A 177 30.34 5.48 -3.89
CA GLN A 177 30.91 6.84 -3.84
C GLN A 177 32.38 6.85 -3.41
N SER A 178 32.77 5.93 -2.52
CA SER A 178 34.17 5.76 -2.12
C SER A 178 35.05 5.04 -3.15
N GLY A 179 34.51 4.67 -4.31
CA GLY A 179 35.28 4.07 -5.41
C GLY A 179 35.26 2.54 -5.48
N ALA A 180 34.30 1.88 -4.82
CA ALA A 180 34.05 0.46 -5.06
C ALA A 180 33.68 0.24 -6.53
N HIS A 181 34.34 -0.72 -7.17
CA HIS A 181 34.13 -1.05 -8.59
C HIS A 181 32.82 -1.78 -8.81
N GLN A 182 32.39 -2.55 -7.82
CA GLN A 182 31.12 -3.26 -7.84
C GLN A 182 30.57 -3.33 -6.42
N VAL A 183 29.28 -3.05 -6.27
CA VAL A 183 28.55 -3.23 -5.02
C VAL A 183 27.40 -4.19 -5.28
N VAL A 184 27.32 -5.26 -4.49
CA VAL A 184 26.20 -6.21 -4.50
C VAL A 184 25.47 -6.04 -3.18
N SER A 185 24.17 -5.81 -3.25
CA SER A 185 23.32 -5.61 -2.08
C SER A 185 22.34 -6.77 -1.90
N VAL A 186 22.12 -7.15 -0.64
CA VAL A 186 21.17 -8.20 -0.24
C VAL A 186 20.20 -7.61 0.77
N GLU A 187 18.91 -7.65 0.45
CA GLU A 187 17.83 -7.22 1.34
C GLU A 187 16.73 -8.30 1.36
N LYS A 188 16.25 -8.63 2.56
CA LYS A 188 15.27 -9.70 2.74
C LYS A 188 13.84 -9.24 2.48
N VAL A 189 13.54 -7.96 2.68
CA VAL A 189 12.20 -7.38 2.51
C VAL A 189 12.03 -6.92 1.06
N PRO A 190 11.17 -7.56 0.24
CA PRO A 190 11.06 -7.26 -1.19
C PRO A 190 10.72 -5.80 -1.48
N ALA A 191 9.83 -5.19 -0.70
CA ALA A 191 9.46 -3.78 -0.84
C ALA A 191 10.65 -2.83 -0.63
N ILE A 192 11.50 -3.12 0.37
CA ILE A 192 12.70 -2.31 0.64
C ILE A 192 13.74 -2.53 -0.47
N ALA A 193 13.91 -3.77 -0.94
CA ALA A 193 14.81 -4.08 -2.06
C ALA A 193 14.36 -3.40 -3.38
N ALA A 194 13.05 -3.36 -3.64
CA ALA A 194 12.49 -2.65 -4.79
C ALA A 194 12.76 -1.15 -4.70
N MET A 195 12.58 -0.55 -3.52
CA MET A 195 12.92 0.85 -3.29
C MET A 195 14.42 1.13 -3.48
N ALA A 196 15.30 0.29 -2.93
CA ALA A 196 16.75 0.42 -3.10
C ALA A 196 17.14 0.42 -4.59
N ARG A 197 16.56 -0.48 -5.40
CA ARG A 197 16.78 -0.51 -6.85
C ARG A 197 16.35 0.79 -7.54
N ARG A 198 15.22 1.38 -7.13
CA ARG A 198 14.75 2.67 -7.67
C ARG A 198 15.70 3.80 -7.31
N ILE A 199 16.16 3.86 -6.05
CA ILE A 199 17.08 4.91 -5.56
C ILE A 199 18.41 4.86 -6.30
N VAL A 200 19.01 3.67 -6.47
CA VAL A 200 20.31 3.50 -7.14
C VAL A 200 20.23 3.79 -8.65
N ALA A 201 19.03 3.74 -9.25
CA ALA A 201 18.81 4.04 -10.66
C ALA A 201 18.57 5.53 -10.95
N LEU A 202 18.50 6.40 -9.93
CA LEU A 202 18.40 7.86 -10.06
C LEU A 202 19.77 8.49 -10.35
#